data_AF-A0A3D0ZGU1-F1
#
_entry.id   AF-A0A3D0ZGU1-F1
#
_cell.length_a   1.000
_cell.length_b   1.000
_cell.length_c   1.000
_cell.angle_alpha   90.00
_cell.angle_beta   90.00
_cell.angle_gamma   90.00
#
_symmetry.space_group_name_H-M   'P 1'
#
loop_
_entity.id
_entity.type
_entity.pdbx_description
1 polymer ?
#
loop_
_entity_poly.entity_id
_entity_poly.type
_entity_poly.pdbx_seq_one_letter_code
_entity_poly.pdbx_strand_id
1 'polypeptide(L)' 'MASEQTTLTVPGPHGEREMRISSPNRVLWPDVGLTKLDLARYMVDVGEAFITANGDRPVALQRFSDNVEGEQFFSKNP' A
#
# COMPACT_ATOMS: atom_id res chain seq x y z
N MET A 1 -22.39 -10.75 -1.40
CA MET A 1 -21.91 -9.59 -2.19
C MET A 1 -20.41 -9.74 -2.32
N ALA A 2 -19.86 -9.82 -3.54
CA ALA A 2 -18.42 -9.90 -3.72
C ALA A 2 -17.79 -8.56 -3.25
N SER A 3 -16.72 -8.63 -2.46
CA SER A 3 -15.99 -7.42 -2.08
C SER A 3 -15.26 -6.87 -3.30
N GLU A 4 -15.33 -5.55 -3.48
CA GLU A 4 -14.61 -4.88 -4.56
C GLU A 4 -13.10 -5.12 -4.42
N GLN A 5 -12.45 -5.47 -5.52
CA GLN A 5 -11.02 -5.70 -5.60
C GLN A 5 -10.49 -5.41 -7.00
N THR A 6 -9.22 -5.06 -7.07
CA THR A 6 -8.47 -4.92 -8.33
C THR A 6 -7.11 -5.59 -8.20
N THR A 7 -6.37 -5.68 -9.30
CA THR A 7 -5.00 -6.23 -9.32
C THR A 7 -4.06 -5.18 -9.89
N LEU A 8 -2.87 -5.06 -9.31
CA LEU A 8 -1.75 -4.28 -9.85
C LEU A 8 -0.62 -5.22 -10.23
N THR A 9 -0.06 -5.04 -11.42
CA THR A 9 1.19 -5.66 -11.83
C THR A 9 2.36 -4.86 -11.25
N VAL A 10 3.20 -5.51 -10.44
CA VAL A 10 4.32 -4.87 -9.74
C VAL A 10 5.64 -5.48 -10.23
N PRO A 11 6.58 -4.69 -10.78
CA PRO A 11 7.90 -5.17 -11.13
C PRO A 11 8.66 -5.66 -9.89
N GLY A 12 9.42 -6.74 -10.03
CA GLY A 12 10.25 -7.28 -8.96
C GLY A 12 11.48 -8.01 -9.47
N PRO A 13 12.40 -8.42 -8.58
CA PRO A 13 13.68 -9.04 -8.94
C PRO A 13 13.55 -10.41 -9.64
N HIS A 14 12.35 -10.98 -9.69
CA HIS A 14 12.05 -12.26 -10.33
C HIS A 14 10.98 -12.12 -11.41
N GLY A 15 10.86 -10.93 -11.99
CA GLY A 15 9.81 -10.57 -12.94
C GLY A 15 8.61 -9.89 -12.27
N GLU A 16 7.58 -9.65 -13.08
CA GLU A 16 6.34 -9.02 -12.66
C GLU A 16 5.55 -9.91 -11.68
N ARG A 17 4.88 -9.28 -10.71
CA ARG A 17 4.00 -9.95 -9.74
C ARG A 17 2.62 -9.30 -9.73
N GLU A 18 1.59 -10.13 -9.79
CA GLU A 18 0.20 -9.69 -9.66
C GLU A 18 -0.18 -9.53 -8.19
N MET A 19 -0.45 -8.29 -7.76
CA MET A 19 -0.81 -7.95 -6.39
C MET A 19 -2.29 -7.56 -6.29
N ARG A 20 -3.05 -8.36 -5.53
CA ARG A 20 -4.47 -8.10 -5.28
C ARG A 20 -4.67 -6.98 -4.26
N ILE A 21 -5.43 -5.95 -4.63
CA ILE A 21 -5.84 -4.84 -3.78
C ILE A 21 -7.35 -4.95 -3.51
N SER A 22 -7.73 -5.31 -2.29
CA SER A 22 -9.13 -5.27 -1.85
C SER A 22 -9.60 -3.83 -1.62
N SER A 23 -10.89 -3.54 -1.59
CA SER A 23 -11.46 -2.22 -1.26
C SER A 23 -10.68 -1.03 -1.88
N PRO A 24 -10.41 -1.04 -3.20
CA PRO A 24 -9.51 -0.09 -3.84
C PRO A 24 -9.99 1.37 -3.69
N ASN A 25 -11.30 1.58 -3.70
CA ASN A 25 -11.91 2.91 -3.59
C ASN A 25 -12.07 3.43 -2.16
N ARG A 26 -11.56 2.70 -1.14
CA ARG A 26 -11.58 3.18 0.24
C ARG A 26 -10.69 4.43 0.34
N VAL A 27 -11.29 5.56 0.75
CA VAL A 27 -10.59 6.83 0.97
C VAL A 27 -9.73 6.72 2.23
N LEU A 28 -8.43 6.96 2.08
CA LEU A 28 -7.46 6.95 3.17
C LEU A 28 -7.10 8.36 3.66
N TRP A 29 -7.15 9.37 2.78
CA TRP A 29 -6.99 10.78 3.13
C TRP A 29 -8.27 11.56 2.77
N PRO A 30 -9.18 11.77 3.73
CA PRO A 30 -10.47 12.43 3.48
C PRO A 30 -10.34 13.84 2.90
N ASP A 31 -9.44 14.66 3.46
CA ASP A 31 -9.26 16.06 3.07
C ASP A 31 -8.95 16.27 1.57
N VAL A 32 -8.26 15.31 0.95
CA VAL A 32 -7.82 15.38 -0.45
C VAL A 32 -8.40 14.25 -1.32
N GLY A 33 -9.25 13.39 -0.75
CA GLY A 33 -9.94 12.32 -1.46
C GLY A 33 -9.05 11.17 -1.96
N LEU A 34 -7.82 11.01 -1.46
CA LEU A 34 -6.91 9.95 -1.93
C LEU A 34 -7.32 8.57 -1.40
N THR A 35 -7.34 7.58 -2.29
CA THR A 35 -7.81 6.22 -2.02
C THR A 35 -6.68 5.25 -1.72
N LYS A 36 -7.04 4.04 -1.27
CA LYS A 36 -6.09 2.94 -1.10
C LYS A 36 -5.43 2.52 -2.41
N LEU A 37 -6.15 2.58 -3.53
CA LEU A 37 -5.56 2.30 -4.83
C LEU A 37 -4.53 3.37 -5.23
N ASP A 38 -4.78 4.63 -4.90
CA ASP A 38 -3.81 5.70 -5.17
C ASP A 38 -2.52 5.50 -4.36
N LEU A 39 -2.63 5.13 -3.08
CA LEU A 39 -1.45 4.76 -2.28
C LEU A 39 -0.70 3.57 -2.89
N ALA A 40 -1.42 2.52 -3.31
CA ALA A 40 -0.79 1.35 -3.89
C ALA A 40 -0.03 1.68 -5.18
N ARG A 41 -0.63 2.49 -6.07
CA ARG A 41 0.01 2.98 -7.29
C ARG A 41 1.23 3.84 -6.99
N TYR A 42 1.11 4.79 -6.07
CA TYR A 42 2.22 5.63 -5.63
C TYR A 42 3.42 4.79 -5.15
N MET A 43 3.16 3.75 -4.34
CA MET A 43 4.22 2.86 -3.87
C MET A 43 4.90 2.06 -4.98
N VAL A 44 4.18 1.72 -6.06
CA VAL A 44 4.77 1.09 -7.25
C VAL A 44 5.63 2.11 -8.00
N ASP A 45 5.12 3.32 -8.23
CA ASP A 45 5.81 4.38 -8.97
C ASP A 45 7.14 4.78 -8.31
N VAL A 46 7.18 4.85 -6.98
CA VAL A 46 8.41 5.21 -6.23
C VAL A 46 9.22 4.00 -5.76
N GLY A 47 8.76 2.78 -6.04
CA GLY A 47 9.24 1.56 -5.40
C GLY A 47 10.75 1.30 -5.57
N GLU A 48 11.27 1.53 -6.78
CA GLU A 48 12.70 1.33 -7.07
C GLU A 48 13.61 2.27 -6.25
N ALA A 49 13.31 3.57 -6.26
CA ALA A 49 14.06 4.55 -5.48
C ALA A 49 13.90 4.31 -3.97
N PHE A 50 12.69 3.97 -3.53
CA PHE A 50 12.40 3.68 -2.12
C PHE A 50 13.22 2.50 -1.61
N ILE A 51 13.28 1.40 -2.36
CA ILE A 51 14.05 0.21 -1.98
C ILE A 51 15.56 0.47 -2.08
N THR A 52 16.02 1.25 -3.06
CA THR A 52 17.43 1.65 -3.15
C THR A 52 17.89 2.40 -1.89
N ALA A 53 17.03 3.28 -1.34
CA ALA A 53 17.36 4.06 -0.15
C ALA A 53 17.14 3.31 1.18
N ASN A 54 16.14 2.43 1.25
CA ASN A 54 15.66 1.85 2.52
C ASN A 54 15.73 0.32 2.61
N GLY A 55 16.09 -0.37 1.53
CA GLY A 55 16.13 -1.83 1.45
C GLY A 55 17.09 -2.48 2.44
N ASP A 56 16.93 -3.79 2.63
CA ASP A 56 17.76 -4.62 3.52
C ASP A 56 17.77 -4.17 5.00
N ARG A 57 16.73 -3.45 5.42
CA ARG A 57 16.52 -3.00 6.80
C ARG A 57 15.24 -3.59 7.36
N PRO A 58 15.21 -4.00 8.65
CA PRO A 58 13.97 -4.32 9.33
C PRO A 58 13.01 -3.13 9.28
N VAL A 59 11.74 -3.38 8.95
CA VAL A 59 10.69 -2.35 8.88
C VAL A 59 9.62 -2.60 9.95
N ALA A 60 9.13 -1.53 10.55
CA ALA A 60 7.88 -1.53 11.28
C ALA A 60 6.81 -0.86 10.40
N LEU A 61 5.64 -1.49 10.28
CA LEU A 61 4.53 -0.93 9.50
C LEU A 61 3.58 -0.18 10.44
N GLN A 62 3.44 1.12 10.23
CA GLN A 62 2.32 1.88 10.81
C GLN A 62 1.08 1.62 9.94
N ARG A 63 0.01 1.14 10.56
CA ARG A 63 -1.22 0.75 9.87
C ARG A 63 -2.40 1.51 10.44
N PHE A 64 -3.34 1.82 9.56
CA PHE A 64 -4.55 2.56 9.88
C PHE A 64 -5.77 1.67 9.59
N SER A 65 -6.58 1.44 10.62
CA SER A 65 -7.72 0.52 10.55
C SER A 65 -8.79 0.98 9.58
N ASP A 66 -8.99 2.30 9.45
CA ASP A 66 -9.96 2.95 8.56
C ASP A 66 -9.33 4.00 7.61
N ASN A 67 -8.94 5.16 8.10
CA ASN A 67 -8.23 6.18 7.31
C ASN A 67 -7.17 6.84 8.20
N VAL A 68 -6.47 7.87 7.71
CA VAL A 68 -5.38 8.51 8.48
C VAL A 68 -5.83 9.25 9.74
N GLU A 69 -7.13 9.53 9.89
CA GLU A 69 -7.74 10.13 11.10
C GLU A 69 -8.20 9.07 12.11
N GLY A 70 -8.22 7.80 11.70
CA GLY A 70 -8.70 6.69 12.51
C GLY A 70 -7.65 6.09 13.45
N GLU A 71 -8.01 4.95 14.04
CA GLU A 71 -7.10 4.19 14.91
C GLU A 71 -5.86 3.72 14.14
N GLN A 72 -4.70 3.91 14.78
CA GLN A 72 -3.39 3.53 14.25
C GLN A 72 -2.66 2.56 15.17
N PHE A 73 -1.90 1.64 14.58
CA PHE A 73 -1.04 0.73 15.33
C PHE A 73 0.23 0.38 14.55
N PHE A 74 1.28 -0.04 15.26
CA PHE A 74 2.53 -0.50 14.67
C PHE A 74 2.60 -2.02 14.63
N SER A 75 2.86 -2.58 13.45
CA SER A 75 3.19 -3.99 13.23
C SER A 75 4.69 -4.14 13.06
N LYS A 76 5.36 -4.75 14.04
CA LYS A 76 6.82 -4.91 14.06
C LYS A 76 7.32 -6.26 13.52
N ASN A 77 6.42 -7.25 13.45
CA ASN A 77 6.68 -8.58 12.89
C ASN A 77 5.63 -8.86 11.77
N PRO A 78 5.71 -8.13 10.65
CA PRO A 78 4.76 -8.26 9.54
C PRO A 78 4.93 -9.56 8.73
#